data_AF-A0A7V2CWN7-F1
#
_entry.id   AF-A0A7V2CWN7-F1
#
_cell.length_a   1.000
_cell.length_b   1.000
_cell.length_c   1.000
_cell.angle_alpha   90.00
_cell.angle_beta   90.00
_cell.angle_gamma   90.00
#
_symmetry.space_group_name_H-M   'P 1'
#
loop_
_entity.id
_entity.type
_entity.pdbx_description
1 polymer ?
#
loop_
_entity_poly.entity_id
_entity_poly.type
_entity_poly.pdbx_seq_one_letter_code
_entity_poly.pdbx_strand_id
1 'polypeptide(L)' 'DGSIRDARLDLVVANAAGALCAAGIASGFDDGIERARALIGSGAALTVLRALQQTSDR' A
#
# COMPACT_ATOMS: atom_id res chain seq x y z
N ASP A 1 -9.54 4.72 -4.06
CA ASP A 1 -9.14 6.09 -3.66
C ASP A 1 -8.74 6.19 -2.18
N GLY A 2 -8.65 5.07 -1.43
CA GLY A 2 -8.29 5.12 -0.01
C GLY A 2 -9.44 5.54 0.93
N SER A 3 -10.69 5.57 0.44
CA SER A 3 -11.87 5.99 1.23
C SER A 3 -12.35 4.96 2.28
N ILE A 4 -12.02 3.68 2.10
CA ILE A 4 -12.39 2.61 3.05
C ILE A 4 -11.53 2.75 4.31
N ARG A 5 -12.17 2.77 5.50
CA ARG A 5 -11.51 2.94 6.81
C ARG A 5 -11.86 1.84 7.83
N ASP A 6 -12.22 0.66 7.34
CA ASP A 6 -12.59 -0.48 8.18
C ASP A 6 -11.46 -1.52 8.28
N ALA A 7 -11.73 -2.63 8.96
CA ALA A 7 -10.77 -3.72 9.21
C ALA A 7 -10.12 -4.28 7.92
N ARG A 8 -10.74 -4.12 6.75
CA ARG A 8 -10.13 -4.53 5.47
C ARG A 8 -8.95 -3.63 5.12
N LEU A 9 -9.06 -2.33 5.36
CA LEU A 9 -7.93 -1.42 5.18
C LEU A 9 -6.80 -1.81 6.13
N ASP A 10 -7.11 -2.10 7.39
CA ASP A 10 -6.08 -2.45 8.38
C ASP A 10 -5.33 -3.74 8.00
N LEU A 11 -6.03 -4.76 7.48
CA LEU A 11 -5.39 -5.97 6.95
C LEU A 11 -4.45 -5.68 5.77
N VAL A 12 -4.87 -4.82 4.83
CA VAL A 12 -4.05 -4.44 3.68
C VAL A 12 -2.81 -3.66 4.14
N VAL A 13 -3.00 -2.70 5.05
CA VAL A 13 -1.90 -1.90 5.62
C VAL A 13 -0.90 -2.78 6.37
N ALA A 14 -1.36 -3.74 7.19
CA ALA A 14 -0.49 -4.65 7.92
C ALA A 14 0.38 -5.49 6.98
N ASN A 15 -0.21 -6.07 5.92
CA ASN A 15 0.54 -6.85 4.94
C ASN A 15 1.51 -5.96 4.13
N ALA A 16 1.08 -4.78 3.72
CA ALA A 16 1.94 -3.83 3.00
C ALA A 16 3.14 -3.39 3.86
N ALA A 17 2.92 -3.12 5.14
CA ALA A 17 3.99 -2.82 6.09
C ALA A 17 4.98 -3.98 6.20
N GLY A 18 4.49 -5.22 6.31
CA GLY A 18 5.33 -6.42 6.31
C GLY A 18 6.17 -6.55 5.03
N ALA A 19 5.59 -6.29 3.86
CA ALA A 19 6.30 -6.30 2.58
C ALA A 19 7.37 -5.19 2.51
N LEU A 20 7.08 -3.98 3.00
CA LEU A 20 8.04 -2.88 3.06
C LEU A 20 9.22 -3.19 3.98
N CYS A 21 8.96 -3.84 5.12
CA CYS A 21 10.02 -4.30 6.03
C CYS A 21 10.87 -5.39 5.38
N ALA A 22 10.23 -6.40 4.77
CA ALA A 22 10.93 -7.50 4.10
C ALA A 22 11.80 -7.00 2.93
N ALA A 23 11.37 -5.93 2.25
CA ALA A 23 12.14 -5.29 1.19
C ALA A 23 13.25 -4.34 1.69
N GLY A 24 13.40 -4.15 3.00
CA GLY A 24 14.35 -3.20 3.59
C GLY A 24 14.01 -1.72 3.34
N ILE A 25 12.78 -1.43 2.93
CA ILE A 25 12.29 -0.07 2.63
C ILE A 25 11.83 0.64 3.91
N ALA A 26 11.25 -0.12 4.85
CA ALA A 26 10.84 0.37 6.16
C ALA A 26 11.77 -0.19 7.25
N SER A 27 12.03 0.62 8.29
CA SER A 27 12.89 0.24 9.42
C SER A 27 12.24 -0.71 10.42
N GLY A 28 10.92 -0.91 10.30
CA GLY A 28 10.10 -1.76 11.16
C GLY A 28 8.61 -1.56 10.85
N PHE A 29 7.75 -2.30 11.56
CA PHE A 29 6.31 -2.29 11.28
C PHE A 29 5.65 -0.91 11.48
N ASP A 30 6.07 -0.13 12.49
CA ASP A 30 5.50 1.21 12.72
C ASP A 30 5.75 2.15 11.52
N ASP A 31 6.99 2.25 11.06
CA ASP A 31 7.38 3.00 9.84
C ASP A 31 6.68 2.42 8.59
N GLY A 32 6.62 1.10 8.47
CA GLY A 32 5.94 0.41 7.37
C GLY A 32 4.44 0.73 7.30
N ILE A 33 3.75 0.75 8.45
CA ILE A 33 2.33 1.09 8.54
C ILE A 33 2.09 2.54 8.14
N GLU A 34 2.91 3.47 8.63
CA GLU A 34 2.79 4.90 8.29
C GLU A 34 2.94 5.10 6.77
N ARG A 35 3.99 4.54 6.17
CA ARG A 35 4.24 4.61 4.72
C ARG A 35 3.11 3.97 3.91
N ALA A 36 2.65 2.78 4.32
CA ALA A 36 1.56 2.09 3.64
C ALA A 36 0.26 2.92 3.67
N ARG A 37 -0.09 3.52 4.82
CA ARG A 37 -1.25 4.41 4.93
C ARG A 37 -1.11 5.63 4.05
N ALA A 38 0.07 6.25 4.00
CA ALA A 38 0.33 7.41 3.15
C ALA A 38 0.19 7.09 1.65
N LEU A 39 0.74 5.96 1.18
CA LEU A 39 0.66 5.54 -0.22
C LEU A 39 -0.77 5.18 -0.66
N ILE A 40 -1.54 4.54 0.23
CA ILE A 40 -2.94 4.19 -0.05
C ILE A 40 -3.83 5.43 0.00
N GLY A 41 -3.69 6.26 1.05
CA GLY A 41 -4.52 7.44 1.27
C GLY A 41 -4.29 8.55 0.25
N SER A 42 -3.07 8.67 -0.29
CA SER A 42 -2.76 9.61 -1.38
C SER A 42 -3.28 9.17 -2.75
N GLY A 43 -3.73 7.92 -2.88
CA GLY A 43 -4.12 7.33 -4.16
C GLY A 43 -2.94 6.91 -5.05
N ALA A 44 -1.69 7.05 -4.60
CA ALA A 44 -0.51 6.62 -5.35
C ALA A 44 -0.57 5.13 -5.73
N ALA A 45 -1.03 4.28 -4.79
CA ALA A 45 -1.24 2.86 -5.05
C ALA A 45 -2.26 2.60 -6.18
N LEU A 46 -3.32 3.42 -6.27
CA LEU A 46 -4.33 3.32 -7.33
C LEU A 46 -3.77 3.74 -8.69
N THR A 47 -2.91 4.77 -8.72
CA THR A 47 -2.22 5.19 -9.95
C THR A 47 -1.35 4.09 -10.52
N VAL A 48 -0.55 3.44 -9.66
CA VAL A 48 0.29 2.30 -10.07
C VAL A 48 -0.56 1.13 -10.55
N LEU A 49 -1.63 0.79 -9.83
CA LEU A 49 -2.55 -0.28 -10.25
C LEU A 49 -3.12 -0.04 -11.66
N ARG A 50 -3.55 1.19 -11.95
CA ARG A 50 -4.07 1.55 -13.28
C ARG A 50 -3.01 1.44 -14.38
N ALA A 51 -1.78 1.87 -14.10
CA ALA A 51 -0.67 1.72 -15.04
C ALA A 51 -0.33 0.24 -15.30
N LEU A 52 -0.40 -0.61 -14.26
CA LEU A 52 -0.23 -2.05 -14.40
C LEU A 52 -1.32 -2.68 -15.26
N GLN A 53 -2.59 -2.36 -15.00
CA GLN A 53 -3.73 -2.84 -15.81
C GLN A 53 -3.56 -2.50 -17.29
N GLN A 54 -3.19 -1.26 -17.61
CA GLN A 54 -2.92 -0.83 -18.98
C GLN A 54 -1.79 -1.60 -19.67
N THR A 55 -0.83 -2.10 -18.90
CA THR A 55 0.32 -2.85 -19.43
C THR A 55 0.03 -4.36 -19.49
N SER A 56 -0.77 -4.90 -18.57
CA SER A 56 -1.12 -6.32 -18.51
C SER A 56 -2.19 -6.74 -19.51
N ASP A 57 -3.04 -5.80 -19.95
CA ASP A 57 -4.10 -6.06 -20.93
C ASP A 57 -3.57 -6.04 -22.38
N ARG A 58 -2.26 -6.09 -22.57
CA ARG A 58 -1.56 -5.91 -23.83
C ARG A 58 -0.69 -7.12 -24.17
#